data_AF-A0A650GBK5-F1
#
_entry.id   AF-A0A650GBK5-F1
#
_cell.length_a   1.000
_cell.length_b   1.000
_cell.length_c   1.000
_cell.angle_alpha   90.00
_cell.angle_beta   90.00
_cell.angle_gamma   90.00
#
_symmetry.space_group_name_H-M   'P 1'
#
loop_
_entity.id
_entity.type
_entity.pdbx_description
1 polymer ?
#
loop_
_entity_poly.entity_id
_entity_poly.type
_entity_poly.pdbx_seq_one_letter_code
_entity_poly.pdbx_strand_id
1 'polypeptide(L)'
;MPAIKFATMVYRCAHNSRCQPRVTTALGLLTVAAACLAFASPAAADPAATVKARTQRMSDANLSSNQNGWYSAGEHLSLVCSRRGQPVKGFFSFNIPGGWDNLWYRTSDGNFVADVDIETGTLSDITPDCGPDRAAAAPAPAAQPPASASSAGRVMGRTQARNPGVAGQCTWGAAQKWFEATGGQFYPALSGDALEWANSARAEGWTVVNDAQPRSIVVLQPGVHYAAGAGHAAWVDSVEQRADGKYVHITEMNNSARGGVGVFDNDVEKDVPGMSYILLP
;
A
#
# COMPACT_ATOMS: atom_id res chain seq x y z
N MET A 1 11.56 -25.56 -47.13
CA MET A 1 11.92 -24.14 -47.32
C MET A 1 12.18 -23.93 -48.81
N PRO A 2 11.96 -22.78 -49.47
CA PRO A 2 10.89 -21.76 -49.49
C PRO A 2 10.14 -21.77 -50.88
N ALA A 3 9.56 -20.63 -51.32
CA ALA A 3 9.17 -20.23 -52.70
C ALA A 3 7.79 -20.72 -53.27
N ILE A 4 6.79 -19.91 -53.69
CA ILE A 4 6.61 -18.80 -54.68
C ILE A 4 5.73 -19.25 -55.88
N LYS A 5 4.58 -18.57 -56.06
CA LYS A 5 3.71 -18.30 -57.25
C LYS A 5 3.09 -19.51 -58.00
N PHE A 6 1.91 -19.47 -58.62
CA PHE A 6 1.19 -18.42 -59.38
C PHE A 6 -0.34 -18.60 -59.26
N ALA A 7 -1.10 -17.50 -59.24
CA ALA A 7 -2.55 -17.54 -59.44
C ALA A 7 -2.88 -17.30 -60.92
N THR A 8 -3.56 -18.27 -61.51
CA THR A 8 -4.01 -18.29 -62.92
C THR A 8 -5.09 -17.24 -63.17
N MET A 9 -4.85 -16.40 -64.16
CA MET A 9 -5.77 -15.39 -64.68
C MET A 9 -6.84 -16.08 -65.54
N VAL A 10 -8.13 -15.90 -65.21
CA VAL A 10 -9.23 -16.41 -66.04
C VAL A 10 -10.01 -15.23 -66.61
N TYR A 11 -9.97 -15.09 -67.94
CA TYR A 11 -10.79 -14.15 -68.70
C TYR A 11 -12.10 -14.82 -69.12
N ARG A 12 -13.22 -14.13 -68.92
CA ARG A 12 -14.49 -14.42 -69.60
C ARG A 12 -15.10 -13.11 -70.09
N CYS A 13 -15.34 -13.02 -71.40
CA CYS A 13 -16.10 -11.96 -72.05
C CYS A 13 -17.13 -12.56 -73.01
N ALA A 14 -18.36 -12.07 -72.94
CA ALA A 14 -19.42 -12.12 -73.97
C ALA A 14 -20.55 -11.18 -73.49
N HIS A 15 -21.21 -10.31 -74.26
CA HIS A 15 -21.15 -9.97 -75.67
C HIS A 15 -21.51 -8.48 -75.83
N ASN A 16 -20.86 -7.81 -76.78
CA ASN A 16 -21.24 -6.53 -77.39
C ASN A 16 -21.01 -5.22 -76.62
N SER A 17 -19.74 -4.85 -76.41
CA SER A 17 -19.16 -3.51 -76.69
C SER A 17 -17.78 -3.35 -76.04
N ARG A 18 -16.76 -3.06 -76.86
CA ARG A 18 -15.42 -2.48 -76.56
C ARG A 18 -14.76 -2.87 -75.22
N CYS A 19 -13.81 -3.82 -75.27
CA CYS A 19 -12.81 -4.01 -74.20
C CYS A 19 -11.81 -2.84 -74.22
N GLN A 20 -11.88 -1.94 -73.23
CA GLN A 20 -10.80 -1.02 -72.88
C GLN A 20 -10.38 -1.22 -71.41
N PRO A 21 -9.08 -1.10 -71.09
CA PRO A 21 -8.57 -1.26 -69.74
C PRO A 21 -9.04 -0.09 -68.87
N ARG A 22 -9.91 -0.36 -67.88
CA ARG A 22 -10.25 0.61 -66.84
C ARG A 22 -9.17 0.60 -65.78
N VAL A 23 -8.29 1.60 -65.84
CA VAL A 23 -7.55 2.08 -64.67
C VAL A 23 -8.51 2.97 -63.89
N THR A 24 -9.08 2.44 -62.81
CA THR A 24 -9.84 3.24 -61.85
C THR A 24 -8.90 3.74 -60.75
N THR A 25 -8.47 4.99 -60.86
CA THR A 25 -7.92 5.76 -59.74
C THR A 25 -9.08 6.14 -58.83
N ALA A 26 -9.19 5.47 -57.67
CA ALA A 26 -10.06 5.90 -56.59
C ALA A 26 -9.21 6.63 -55.54
N LEU A 27 -9.39 7.94 -55.45
CA LEU A 27 -8.93 8.77 -54.33
C LEU A 27 -9.73 8.35 -53.09
N GLY A 28 -9.16 7.45 -52.28
CA GLY A 28 -9.73 7.09 -50.99
C GLY A 28 -9.43 8.16 -49.95
N LEU A 29 -10.46 8.88 -49.50
CA LEU A 29 -10.40 9.68 -48.26
C LEU A 29 -10.02 8.74 -47.10
N LEU A 30 -8.83 8.92 -46.54
CA LEU A 30 -8.47 8.37 -45.23
C LEU A 30 -9.28 9.10 -44.16
N THR A 31 -10.36 8.48 -43.69
CA THR A 31 -10.97 8.81 -42.41
C THR A 31 -10.25 7.99 -41.34
N VAL A 32 -9.37 8.64 -40.58
CA VAL A 32 -8.76 8.04 -39.38
C VAL A 32 -9.82 8.06 -38.29
N ALA A 33 -10.61 6.98 -38.19
CA ALA A 33 -11.42 6.72 -37.01
C ALA A 33 -10.48 6.25 -35.89
N ALA A 34 -10.06 7.20 -35.04
CA ALA A 34 -9.39 6.88 -33.79
C ALA A 34 -10.40 6.17 -32.88
N ALA A 35 -10.34 4.83 -32.84
CA ALA A 35 -11.04 4.04 -31.85
C ALA A 35 -10.40 4.34 -30.48
N CYS A 36 -11.05 5.19 -29.70
CA CYS A 36 -10.77 5.32 -28.27
C CYS A 36 -11.12 3.99 -27.60
N LEU A 37 -10.12 3.10 -27.46
CA LEU A 37 -10.19 1.99 -26.51
C LEU A 37 -10.16 2.62 -25.12
N ALA A 38 -11.35 2.83 -24.55
CA ALA A 38 -11.49 3.09 -23.13
C ALA A 38 -11.03 1.82 -22.40
N PHE A 39 -9.81 1.85 -21.86
CA PHE A 39 -9.36 0.86 -20.89
C PHE A 39 -10.24 1.03 -19.66
N ALA A 40 -11.19 0.12 -19.46
CA ALA A 40 -11.86 -0.01 -18.16
C ALA A 40 -10.78 -0.43 -17.16
N SER A 41 -10.53 0.42 -16.16
CA SER A 41 -9.65 0.06 -15.05
C SER A 41 -10.11 -1.25 -14.43
N PRO A 42 -9.20 -2.14 -13.99
CA PRO A 42 -9.59 -3.31 -13.23
C PRO A 42 -10.31 -2.82 -11.97
N ALA A 43 -11.51 -3.35 -11.73
CA ALA A 43 -12.19 -3.15 -10.46
C ALA A 43 -11.30 -3.79 -9.38
N ALA A 44 -10.64 -2.97 -8.56
CA ALA A 44 -9.99 -3.44 -7.36
C ALA A 44 -11.06 -4.14 -6.52
N ALA A 45 -10.79 -5.37 -6.08
CA ALA A 45 -11.70 -6.04 -5.17
C ALA A 45 -11.75 -5.22 -3.88
N ASP A 46 -12.94 -4.77 -3.50
CA ASP A 46 -13.12 -4.01 -2.28
C ASP A 46 -12.63 -4.84 -1.08
N PRO A 47 -11.90 -4.23 -0.13
CA PRO A 47 -11.49 -4.92 1.09
C PRO A 47 -12.70 -5.55 1.76
N ALA A 48 -12.57 -6.79 2.24
CA ALA A 48 -13.68 -7.52 2.83
C ALA A 48 -13.27 -8.23 4.12
N ALA A 49 -14.23 -8.43 5.02
CA ALA A 49 -14.05 -9.19 6.25
C ALA A 49 -15.21 -10.15 6.49
N THR A 50 -14.95 -11.19 7.29
CA THR A 50 -15.97 -12.14 7.73
C THR A 50 -16.26 -11.96 9.22
N VAL A 51 -17.51 -11.74 9.60
CA VAL A 51 -17.90 -11.57 11.00
C VAL A 51 -17.74 -12.88 11.77
N LYS A 52 -17.03 -12.86 12.89
CA LYS A 52 -16.71 -14.09 13.66
C LYS A 52 -17.55 -14.26 14.91
N ALA A 53 -18.07 -13.16 15.45
CA ALA A 53 -19.10 -13.15 16.48
C ALA A 53 -20.18 -12.14 16.13
N ARG A 54 -21.43 -12.41 16.52
CA ARG A 54 -22.51 -11.43 16.35
C ARG A 54 -22.11 -10.12 17.02
N THR A 55 -22.00 -9.04 16.26
CA THR A 55 -21.44 -7.76 16.71
C THR A 55 -22.32 -6.58 16.29
N GLN A 56 -22.18 -5.46 16.99
CA GLN A 56 -23.05 -4.29 16.82
C GLN A 56 -22.73 -3.55 15.51
N ARG A 57 -23.79 -3.10 14.84
CA ARG A 57 -23.71 -2.20 13.69
C ARG A 57 -23.81 -0.76 14.18
N MET A 58 -22.68 -0.07 14.33
CA MET A 58 -22.60 1.23 15.01
C MET A 58 -22.60 2.39 14.01
N SER A 59 -23.23 3.51 14.35
CA SER A 59 -23.22 4.70 13.50
C SER A 59 -21.87 5.43 13.47
N ASP A 60 -21.00 5.16 14.46
CA ASP A 60 -19.65 5.69 14.58
C ASP A 60 -18.72 4.65 15.25
N ALA A 61 -17.41 4.90 15.27
CA ALA A 61 -16.39 4.01 15.84
C ALA A 61 -16.36 4.02 17.39
N ASN A 62 -17.53 3.87 18.02
CA ASN A 62 -17.69 3.71 19.45
C ASN A 62 -19.04 3.07 19.78
N LEU A 63 -19.10 2.39 20.93
CA LEU A 63 -20.29 1.69 21.44
C LEU A 63 -21.35 2.64 22.04
N SER A 64 -21.01 3.92 22.26
CA SER A 64 -21.96 4.93 22.73
C SER A 64 -22.75 5.61 21.60
N SER A 65 -22.39 5.35 20.34
CA SER A 65 -23.08 5.89 19.17
C SER A 65 -24.39 5.13 18.90
N ASN A 66 -25.17 5.56 17.92
CA ASN A 66 -26.44 4.87 17.61
C ASN A 66 -26.15 3.47 17.07
N GLN A 67 -26.70 2.44 17.70
CA GLN A 67 -26.66 1.08 17.18
C GLN A 67 -27.79 0.89 16.16
N ASN A 68 -27.43 0.85 14.88
CA ASN A 68 -28.36 0.72 13.76
C ASN A 68 -28.76 -0.74 13.46
N GLY A 69 -28.23 -1.70 14.23
CA GLY A 69 -28.59 -3.12 14.13
C GLY A 69 -27.50 -4.06 14.62
N TRP A 70 -27.46 -5.25 14.02
CA TRP A 70 -26.49 -6.30 14.30
C TRP A 70 -25.96 -6.89 13.01
N TYR A 71 -24.68 -7.22 12.98
CA TYR A 71 -24.11 -8.14 12.00
C TYR A 71 -24.14 -9.56 12.55
N SER A 72 -24.46 -10.53 11.70
CA SER A 72 -24.53 -11.94 12.07
C SER A 72 -23.17 -12.63 11.90
N ALA A 73 -22.88 -13.63 12.73
CA ALA A 73 -21.67 -14.43 12.53
C ALA A 73 -21.71 -15.14 11.16
N GLY A 74 -20.59 -15.14 10.44
CA GLY A 74 -20.46 -15.64 9.08
C GLY A 74 -20.85 -14.63 7.99
N GLU A 75 -21.31 -13.44 8.34
CA GLU A 75 -21.63 -12.39 7.39
C GLU A 75 -20.35 -11.81 6.75
N HIS A 76 -20.39 -11.58 5.44
CA HIS A 76 -19.30 -10.96 4.69
C HIS A 76 -19.56 -9.47 4.52
N LEU A 77 -18.66 -8.65 5.07
CA LEU A 77 -18.73 -7.20 5.04
C LEU A 77 -17.73 -6.66 4.04
N SER A 78 -18.17 -5.72 3.20
CA SER A 78 -17.27 -4.89 2.40
C SER A 78 -16.85 -3.69 3.22
N LEU A 79 -15.55 -3.46 3.34
CA LEU A 79 -14.94 -2.42 4.16
C LEU A 79 -14.48 -1.27 3.26
N VAL A 80 -14.86 -0.05 3.64
CA VAL A 80 -14.60 1.17 2.88
C VAL A 80 -13.37 1.89 3.42
N CYS A 81 -13.31 2.05 4.73
CA CYS A 81 -12.23 2.75 5.41
C CYS A 81 -12.15 2.28 6.87
N SER A 82 -11.01 2.48 7.51
CA SER A 82 -10.80 2.19 8.92
C SER A 82 -10.60 3.48 9.70
N ARG A 83 -10.89 3.46 11.00
CA ARG A 83 -10.58 4.56 11.91
C ARG A 83 -10.28 4.03 13.30
N ARG A 84 -9.47 4.77 14.05
CA ARG A 84 -9.23 4.50 15.47
C ARG A 84 -10.36 5.12 16.29
N GLY A 85 -11.01 4.30 17.12
CA GLY A 85 -12.21 4.63 17.88
C GLY A 85 -12.11 4.22 19.34
N GLN A 86 -13.26 3.94 19.96
CA GLN A 86 -13.30 3.41 21.33
C GLN A 86 -12.59 2.05 21.39
N PRO A 87 -11.66 1.82 22.34
CA PRO A 87 -11.13 0.49 22.60
C PRO A 87 -12.24 -0.45 23.08
N VAL A 88 -12.35 -1.62 22.45
CA VAL A 88 -13.34 -2.65 22.77
C VAL A 88 -12.70 -4.04 22.86
N LYS A 89 -13.41 -4.96 23.49
CA LYS A 89 -13.08 -6.39 23.49
C LYS A 89 -14.12 -7.15 22.68
N GLY A 90 -13.68 -8.18 21.98
CA GLY A 90 -14.54 -9.03 21.15
C GLY A 90 -13.88 -10.36 20.82
N PHE A 91 -14.27 -10.94 19.70
CA PHE A 91 -13.91 -12.31 19.32
C PHE A 91 -12.40 -12.59 19.37
N PHE A 92 -11.56 -11.71 18.81
CA PHE A 92 -10.10 -11.89 18.72
C PHE A 92 -9.32 -11.32 19.91
N SER A 93 -9.98 -10.82 20.96
CA SER A 93 -9.32 -10.24 22.14
C SER A 93 -8.34 -11.18 22.83
N PHE A 94 -8.53 -12.50 22.72
CA PHE A 94 -7.62 -13.48 23.33
C PHE A 94 -6.22 -13.48 22.70
N ASN A 95 -6.09 -13.01 21.46
CA ASN A 95 -4.81 -12.93 20.73
C ASN A 95 -4.12 -11.57 20.86
N ILE A 96 -4.73 -10.62 21.58
CA ILE A 96 -4.23 -9.26 21.74
C ILE A 96 -3.72 -9.11 23.19
N PRO A 97 -2.46 -8.72 23.42
CA PRO A 97 -1.97 -8.43 24.77
C PRO A 97 -2.84 -7.36 25.47
N GLY A 98 -3.49 -7.73 26.58
CA GLY A 98 -4.47 -6.88 27.29
C GLY A 98 -5.91 -6.97 26.74
N GLY A 99 -6.08 -7.52 25.55
CA GLY A 99 -7.34 -7.91 24.93
C GLY A 99 -8.19 -6.78 24.38
N TRP A 100 -7.65 -5.57 24.24
CA TRP A 100 -8.37 -4.40 23.74
C TRP A 100 -7.88 -4.04 22.35
N ASP A 101 -8.82 -3.76 21.46
CA ASP A 101 -8.55 -3.20 20.14
C ASP A 101 -9.40 -1.95 19.92
N ASN A 102 -8.83 -0.96 19.26
CA ASN A 102 -9.48 0.31 18.95
C ASN A 102 -9.63 0.53 17.44
N LEU A 103 -9.38 -0.48 16.61
CA LEU A 103 -9.62 -0.42 15.18
C LEU A 103 -11.09 -0.69 14.86
N TRP A 104 -11.67 0.19 14.06
CA TRP A 104 -13.04 0.07 13.55
C TRP A 104 -13.05 0.26 12.04
N TYR A 105 -13.86 -0.52 11.34
CA TYR A 105 -14.04 -0.38 9.90
C TYR A 105 -15.43 0.16 9.58
N ARG A 106 -15.47 1.16 8.73
CA ARG A 106 -16.68 1.57 8.05
C ARG A 106 -16.97 0.58 6.94
N THR A 107 -18.15 0.01 6.97
CA THR A 107 -18.66 -0.90 5.95
C THR A 107 -19.34 -0.12 4.82
N SER A 108 -19.55 -0.77 3.68
CA SER A 108 -20.24 -0.21 2.51
C SER A 108 -21.68 0.24 2.81
N ASP A 109 -22.28 -0.32 3.85
CA ASP A 109 -23.62 0.06 4.31
C ASP A 109 -23.65 1.33 5.19
N GLY A 110 -22.48 1.96 5.38
CA GLY A 110 -22.30 3.22 6.07
C GLY A 110 -22.01 3.13 7.57
N ASN A 111 -22.01 1.92 8.17
CA ASN A 111 -21.86 1.70 9.60
C ASN A 111 -20.48 1.15 9.97
N PHE A 112 -20.11 1.31 11.23
CA PHE A 112 -18.88 0.85 11.82
C PHE A 112 -19.03 -0.50 12.51
N VAL A 113 -17.99 -1.32 12.38
CA VAL A 113 -17.79 -2.60 13.07
C VAL A 113 -16.38 -2.63 13.66
N ALA A 114 -16.22 -3.21 14.84
CA ALA A 114 -14.90 -3.33 15.48
C ALA A 114 -14.09 -4.47 14.83
N ASP A 115 -12.79 -4.22 14.58
CA ASP A 115 -11.88 -5.20 13.97
C ASP A 115 -11.81 -6.49 14.79
N VAL A 116 -11.80 -6.37 16.11
CA VAL A 116 -11.77 -7.51 17.04
C VAL A 116 -12.88 -8.55 16.83
N ASP A 117 -13.98 -8.22 16.15
CA ASP A 117 -15.09 -9.13 15.86
C ASP A 117 -15.14 -9.65 14.42
N ILE A 118 -14.24 -9.20 13.55
CA ILE A 118 -14.22 -9.53 12.12
C ILE A 118 -12.87 -10.09 11.69
N GLU A 119 -12.89 -11.11 10.85
CA GLU A 119 -11.70 -11.69 10.26
C GLU A 119 -11.41 -10.98 8.95
N THR A 120 -10.44 -10.08 9.01
CA THR A 120 -9.84 -9.36 7.88
C THR A 120 -8.65 -10.13 7.28
N GLY A 121 -8.24 -11.24 7.92
CA GLY A 121 -7.08 -12.04 7.56
C GLY A 121 -5.74 -11.48 8.10
N THR A 122 -5.77 -10.35 8.83
CA THR A 122 -4.61 -9.73 9.47
C THR A 122 -5.02 -9.10 10.81
N LEU A 123 -4.07 -8.68 11.65
CA LEU A 123 -4.33 -7.86 12.85
C LEU A 123 -4.11 -6.36 12.56
N SER A 124 -4.29 -5.93 11.30
CA SER A 124 -3.90 -4.60 10.83
C SER A 124 -4.94 -4.02 9.87
N ASP A 125 -4.91 -2.70 9.71
CA ASP A 125 -5.80 -1.99 8.80
C ASP A 125 -5.60 -2.45 7.35
N ILE A 126 -6.68 -2.89 6.70
CA ILE A 126 -6.68 -3.33 5.29
C ILE A 126 -7.33 -2.30 4.37
N THR A 127 -7.74 -1.16 4.93
CA THR A 127 -8.46 -0.09 4.24
C THR A 127 -7.82 1.26 4.55
N PRO A 128 -7.98 2.28 3.68
CA PRO A 128 -7.56 3.65 3.98
C PRO A 128 -8.21 4.19 5.26
N ASP A 129 -7.58 5.17 5.92
CA ASP A 129 -8.22 5.87 7.04
C ASP A 129 -9.46 6.66 6.57
N CYS A 130 -10.53 6.68 7.37
CA CYS A 130 -11.76 7.41 7.03
C CYS A 130 -11.58 8.94 6.93
N GLY A 131 -10.41 9.46 7.30
CA GLY A 131 -10.11 10.89 7.36
C GLY A 131 -10.72 11.55 8.60
N PRO A 132 -10.34 12.80 8.91
CA PRO A 132 -10.99 13.56 9.97
C PRO A 132 -12.45 13.79 9.58
N ASP A 133 -13.37 13.48 10.50
CA ASP A 133 -14.81 13.53 10.29
C ASP A 133 -15.26 14.81 9.54
N ARG A 134 -15.50 14.67 8.24
CA ARG A 134 -16.37 15.59 7.50
C ARG A 134 -17.63 14.85 7.16
N ALA A 135 -18.67 15.18 7.92
CA ALA A 135 -20.01 15.17 7.38
C ALA A 135 -20.01 15.88 6.01
N ALA A 136 -20.48 15.16 4.98
CA ALA A 136 -20.85 15.62 3.64
C ALA A 136 -19.79 16.39 2.79
N ALA A 137 -19.64 15.93 1.54
CA ALA A 137 -18.68 16.40 0.56
C ALA A 137 -18.86 17.86 0.09
N ALA A 138 -17.76 18.50 -0.30
CA ALA A 138 -17.70 19.68 -1.18
C ALA A 138 -16.40 19.61 -2.03
N PRO A 139 -16.38 20.18 -3.26
CA PRO A 139 -15.50 19.74 -4.34
C PRO A 139 -14.04 20.22 -4.25
N ALA A 140 -13.16 19.46 -4.91
CA ALA A 140 -11.70 19.56 -4.84
C ALA A 140 -11.12 20.89 -5.39
N PRO A 141 -10.12 21.49 -4.72
CA PRO A 141 -9.26 22.52 -5.31
C PRO A 141 -8.08 21.92 -6.11
N ALA A 142 -7.68 22.66 -7.14
CA ALA A 142 -6.70 22.29 -8.16
C ALA A 142 -5.26 22.09 -7.65
N ALA A 143 -4.51 21.30 -8.41
CA ALA A 143 -3.13 20.88 -8.16
C ALA A 143 -2.15 22.03 -7.89
N GLN A 144 -1.33 21.87 -6.85
CA GLN A 144 -0.08 22.62 -6.65
C GLN A 144 1.11 21.64 -6.46
N PRO A 145 2.31 21.97 -6.97
CA PRO A 145 3.50 21.09 -6.99
C PRO A 145 4.09 20.79 -5.59
N PRO A 146 4.84 19.68 -5.44
CA PRO A 146 5.13 19.09 -4.12
C PRO A 146 6.24 19.87 -3.40
N ALA A 147 5.85 20.58 -2.35
CA ALA A 147 6.77 21.06 -1.33
C ALA A 147 6.45 20.36 -0.01
N SER A 148 7.44 19.61 0.48
CA SER A 148 7.66 19.15 1.85
C SER A 148 6.42 18.72 2.64
N ALA A 149 6.19 17.40 2.67
CA ALA A 149 5.30 16.76 3.63
C ALA A 149 5.65 17.25 5.04
N SER A 150 4.73 18.03 5.58
CA SER A 150 4.83 18.73 6.84
C SER A 150 5.13 17.75 7.98
N SER A 151 6.06 18.12 8.86
CA SER A 151 6.28 17.53 10.20
C SER A 151 5.05 17.59 11.13
N ALA A 152 3.91 18.09 10.64
CA ALA A 152 2.63 18.11 11.33
C ALA A 152 2.02 16.71 11.33
N GLY A 153 2.40 15.88 12.30
CA GLY A 153 1.82 14.55 12.52
C GLY A 153 2.82 13.48 12.94
N ARG A 154 4.13 13.78 12.90
CA ARG A 154 5.18 12.85 13.34
C ARG A 154 5.51 13.08 14.81
N VAL A 155 4.99 12.22 15.66
CA VAL A 155 5.27 12.18 17.10
C VAL A 155 6.64 11.57 17.34
N MET A 156 7.44 12.29 18.13
CA MET A 156 8.72 11.85 18.64
C MET A 156 8.53 10.87 19.80
N GLY A 157 9.18 9.71 19.70
CA GLY A 157 9.22 8.73 20.77
C GLY A 157 10.48 8.84 21.64
N ARG A 158 10.67 7.87 22.53
CA ARG A 158 11.87 7.77 23.35
C ARG A 158 13.10 7.56 22.49
N THR A 159 14.17 8.23 22.88
CA THR A 159 15.47 8.16 22.22
C THR A 159 16.49 7.46 23.12
N GLN A 160 17.61 7.08 22.51
CA GLN A 160 18.77 6.55 23.21
C GLN A 160 20.06 7.02 22.55
N ALA A 161 21.15 6.96 23.32
CA ALA A 161 22.47 7.43 22.88
C ALA A 161 23.26 6.38 22.08
N ARG A 162 22.89 5.10 22.20
CA ARG A 162 23.60 3.98 21.55
C ARG A 162 22.76 3.44 20.39
N ASN A 163 23.44 2.95 19.35
CA ASN A 163 22.77 2.29 18.24
C ASN A 163 22.06 1.01 18.76
N PRO A 164 20.74 0.83 18.50
CA PRO A 164 19.98 -0.35 18.93
C PRO A 164 20.38 -1.65 18.21
N GLY A 165 21.01 -1.55 17.05
CA GLY A 165 21.36 -2.71 16.22
C GLY A 165 22.75 -3.28 16.53
N VAL A 166 22.97 -4.51 16.05
CA VAL A 166 24.28 -5.17 16.08
C VAL A 166 25.11 -4.71 14.88
N ALA A 167 26.34 -4.25 15.13
CA ALA A 167 27.24 -3.75 14.09
C ALA A 167 27.32 -4.71 12.90
N GLY A 168 27.13 -4.16 11.69
CA GLY A 168 27.15 -4.91 10.44
C GLY A 168 25.82 -5.54 10.04
N GLN A 169 24.75 -5.40 10.84
CA GLN A 169 23.40 -5.90 10.52
C GLN A 169 22.49 -4.79 9.97
N CYS A 170 21.36 -5.19 9.37
CA CYS A 170 20.36 -4.28 8.79
C CYS A 170 19.80 -3.29 9.82
N THR A 171 19.50 -3.77 11.03
CA THR A 171 19.08 -2.94 12.16
C THR A 171 20.11 -1.84 12.47
N TRP A 172 21.39 -2.20 12.57
CA TRP A 172 22.44 -1.23 12.83
C TRP A 172 22.56 -0.19 11.72
N GLY A 173 22.51 -0.62 10.46
CA GLY A 173 22.58 0.27 9.30
C GLY A 173 21.42 1.26 9.24
N ALA A 174 20.18 0.79 9.44
CA ALA A 174 18.99 1.64 9.46
C ALA A 174 19.03 2.67 10.60
N ALA A 175 19.43 2.25 11.79
CA ALA A 175 19.58 3.16 12.93
C ALA A 175 20.75 4.13 12.77
N GLN A 176 21.84 3.72 12.11
CA GLN A 176 22.96 4.60 11.80
C GLN A 176 22.53 5.72 10.83
N LYS A 177 21.74 5.39 9.81
CA LYS A 177 21.17 6.37 8.88
C LYS A 177 20.20 7.32 9.56
N TRP A 178 19.39 6.83 10.51
CA TRP A 178 18.57 7.70 11.36
C TRP A 178 19.43 8.70 12.13
N PHE A 179 20.49 8.23 12.79
CA PHE A 179 21.39 9.10 13.56
C PHE A 179 22.01 10.18 12.67
N GLU A 180 22.48 9.81 11.48
CA GLU A 180 22.97 10.76 10.46
C GLU A 180 21.89 11.77 10.05
N ALA A 181 20.66 11.32 9.80
CA ALA A 181 19.54 12.17 9.39
C ALA A 181 19.06 13.14 10.49
N THR A 182 19.38 12.86 11.76
CA THR A 182 19.20 13.79 12.89
C THR A 182 20.40 14.73 13.09
N GLY A 183 21.44 14.66 12.25
CA GLY A 183 22.67 15.43 12.47
C GLY A 183 23.52 14.90 13.62
N GLY A 184 23.42 13.59 13.91
CA GLY A 184 24.18 12.93 14.97
C GLY A 184 23.65 13.20 16.38
N GLN A 185 22.35 13.42 16.54
CA GLN A 185 21.77 13.78 17.83
C GLN A 185 21.34 12.56 18.65
N PHE A 186 20.62 11.61 18.05
CA PHE A 186 20.05 10.48 18.78
C PHE A 186 19.66 9.29 17.89
N TYR A 187 19.51 8.13 18.53
CA TYR A 187 18.88 6.96 17.96
C TYR A 187 17.45 6.81 18.52
N PRO A 188 16.51 6.21 17.77
CA PRO A 188 15.23 5.81 18.33
C PRO A 188 15.46 4.66 19.31
N ALA A 189 14.69 4.61 20.41
CA ALA A 189 14.81 3.59 21.46
C ALA A 189 14.24 2.21 21.04
N LEU A 190 14.60 1.73 19.85
CA LEU A 190 14.10 0.47 19.31
C LEU A 190 14.76 -0.72 19.99
N SER A 191 14.04 -1.84 20.03
CA SER A 191 14.49 -3.10 20.63
C SER A 191 14.04 -4.28 19.78
N GLY A 192 14.76 -5.39 19.93
CA GLY A 192 14.49 -6.63 19.22
C GLY A 192 15.10 -6.71 17.82
N ASP A 193 14.72 -7.77 17.11
CA ASP A 193 15.05 -7.97 15.70
C ASP A 193 14.22 -7.02 14.80
N ALA A 194 14.57 -6.93 13.52
CA ALA A 194 13.93 -5.99 12.60
C ALA A 194 12.41 -6.14 12.56
N LEU A 195 11.89 -7.37 12.57
CA LEU A 195 10.44 -7.65 12.58
C LEU A 195 9.70 -7.02 13.78
N GLU A 196 10.39 -6.81 14.91
CA GLU A 196 9.84 -6.28 16.15
C GLU A 196 9.86 -4.74 16.20
N TRP A 197 10.66 -4.10 15.35
CA TRP A 197 10.96 -2.67 15.45
C TRP A 197 9.75 -1.77 15.29
N ALA A 198 8.79 -2.13 14.43
CA ALA A 198 7.56 -1.36 14.28
C ALA A 198 6.73 -1.36 15.59
N ASN A 199 6.70 -2.48 16.31
CA ASN A 199 5.99 -2.59 17.58
C ASN A 199 6.76 -1.93 18.73
N SER A 200 8.08 -2.12 18.78
CA SER A 200 8.94 -1.44 19.75
C SER A 200 8.90 0.09 19.57
N ALA A 201 8.93 0.58 18.33
CA ALA A 201 8.80 2.01 18.04
C ALA A 201 7.48 2.59 18.56
N ARG A 202 6.36 1.91 18.32
CA ARG A 202 5.05 2.31 18.85
C ARG A 202 5.04 2.31 20.37
N ALA A 203 5.59 1.28 21.00
CA ALA A 203 5.70 1.19 22.46
C ALA A 203 6.53 2.33 23.06
N GLU A 204 7.54 2.80 22.33
CA GLU A 204 8.35 3.96 22.71
C GLU A 204 7.76 5.30 22.27
N GLY A 205 6.56 5.32 21.68
CA GLY A 205 5.83 6.55 21.34
C GLY A 205 6.21 7.17 20.00
N TRP A 206 6.95 6.47 19.15
CA TRP A 206 7.22 6.93 17.79
C TRP A 206 5.98 6.79 16.90
N THR A 207 5.83 7.71 15.96
CA THR A 207 4.86 7.53 14.88
C THR A 207 5.31 6.40 13.96
N VAL A 208 4.44 5.42 13.79
CA VAL A 208 4.64 4.31 12.86
C VAL A 208 3.41 4.20 11.97
N VAL A 209 3.62 4.25 10.67
CA VAL A 209 2.58 4.20 9.65
C VAL A 209 2.81 3.02 8.71
N ASN A 210 1.79 2.66 7.94
CA ASN A 210 1.90 1.65 6.89
C ASN A 210 2.00 2.29 5.48
N ASP A 211 1.83 3.62 5.38
CA ASP A 211 2.06 4.36 4.14
C ASP A 211 3.55 4.72 4.02
N ALA A 212 4.18 4.36 2.90
CA ALA A 212 5.58 4.71 2.67
C ALA A 212 5.83 6.21 2.73
N GLN A 213 6.71 6.62 3.63
CA GLN A 213 7.14 8.01 3.76
C GLN A 213 8.65 8.14 3.80
N PRO A 214 9.21 9.20 3.20
CA PRO A 214 10.64 9.48 3.31
C PRO A 214 11.01 9.85 4.74
N ARG A 215 12.31 9.82 5.03
CA ARG A 215 12.87 10.09 6.37
C ARG A 215 12.24 9.18 7.41
N SER A 216 12.32 7.89 7.15
CA SER A 216 11.79 6.85 8.02
C SER A 216 12.70 5.63 8.01
N ILE A 217 12.56 4.77 9.01
CA ILE A 217 13.03 3.39 8.91
C ILE A 217 11.87 2.56 8.39
N VAL A 218 12.07 1.83 7.31
CA VAL A 218 11.14 0.79 6.88
C VAL A 218 11.48 -0.53 7.56
N VAL A 219 10.44 -1.21 8.04
CA VAL A 219 10.47 -2.56 8.58
C VAL A 219 9.74 -3.46 7.60
N LEU A 220 10.44 -4.47 7.09
CA LEU A 220 9.88 -5.53 6.25
C LEU A 220 9.67 -6.76 7.13
N GLN A 221 8.41 -7.20 7.23
CA GLN A 221 8.08 -8.43 7.94
C GLN A 221 8.64 -9.66 7.22
N PRO A 222 8.85 -10.80 7.92
CA PRO A 222 9.33 -12.03 7.28
C PRO A 222 8.46 -12.44 6.08
N GLY A 223 9.09 -12.77 4.96
CA GLY A 223 8.40 -13.14 3.72
C GLY A 223 7.97 -11.97 2.83
N VAL A 224 8.25 -10.72 3.24
CA VAL A 224 8.09 -9.54 2.40
C VAL A 224 9.38 -9.28 1.63
N HIS A 225 9.30 -9.23 0.30
CA HIS A 225 10.47 -9.13 -0.58
C HIS A 225 11.52 -10.20 -0.24
N TYR A 226 12.74 -9.79 0.08
CA TYR A 226 13.85 -10.67 0.47
C TYR A 226 13.99 -10.85 2.00
N ALA A 227 13.07 -10.30 2.81
CA ALA A 227 13.18 -10.34 4.27
C ALA A 227 13.05 -11.77 4.83
N ALA A 228 14.07 -12.20 5.57
CA ALA A 228 14.15 -13.53 6.18
C ALA A 228 13.47 -13.58 7.56
N GLY A 229 13.73 -14.65 8.34
CA GLY A 229 13.04 -14.91 9.62
C GLY A 229 13.16 -13.80 10.68
N ALA A 230 14.23 -13.00 10.66
CA ALA A 230 14.41 -11.86 11.57
C ALA A 230 13.71 -10.56 11.07
N GLY A 231 13.04 -10.62 9.93
CA GLY A 231 12.61 -9.44 9.17
C GLY A 231 13.80 -8.71 8.54
N HIS A 232 13.54 -7.52 8.03
CA HIS A 232 14.58 -6.62 7.53
C HIS A 232 14.26 -5.17 7.85
N ALA A 233 15.29 -4.35 8.03
CA ALA A 233 15.13 -2.92 8.29
C ALA A 233 16.08 -2.11 7.41
N ALA A 234 15.55 -1.03 6.83
CA ALA A 234 16.31 -0.13 5.98
C ALA A 234 15.91 1.33 6.23
N TRP A 235 16.75 2.27 5.82
CA TRP A 235 16.42 3.69 5.84
C TRP A 235 15.76 4.09 4.53
N VAL A 236 14.67 4.85 4.60
CA VAL A 236 13.95 5.37 3.42
C VAL A 236 14.45 6.76 3.07
N ASP A 237 15.23 6.84 2.00
CA ASP A 237 15.76 8.10 1.46
C ASP A 237 14.66 8.91 0.76
N SER A 238 13.88 8.25 -0.11
CA SER A 238 12.79 8.88 -0.83
C SER A 238 11.67 7.91 -1.21
N VAL A 239 10.53 8.45 -1.61
CA VAL A 239 9.35 7.69 -2.04
C VAL A 239 8.92 8.17 -3.41
N GLU A 240 8.61 7.23 -4.29
CA GLU A 240 8.25 7.48 -5.68
C GLU A 240 6.89 6.84 -5.98
N GLN A 241 5.95 7.63 -6.51
CA GLN A 241 4.70 7.09 -7.05
C GLN A 241 4.91 6.70 -8.52
N ARG A 242 4.72 5.42 -8.82
CA ARG A 242 4.70 4.88 -10.19
C ARG A 242 3.27 4.50 -10.58
N ALA A 243 3.07 4.24 -11.87
CA ALA A 243 1.78 3.86 -12.42
C ALA A 243 1.23 2.56 -11.81
N ASP A 244 2.12 1.66 -11.40
CA ASP A 244 1.80 0.34 -10.87
C ASP A 244 1.87 0.25 -9.34
N GLY A 245 2.23 1.34 -8.65
CA GLY A 245 2.29 1.38 -7.19
C GLY A 245 3.29 2.40 -6.65
N LYS A 246 3.41 2.44 -5.34
CA LYS A 246 4.37 3.28 -4.63
C LYS A 246 5.67 2.49 -4.41
N TYR A 247 6.81 3.14 -4.54
CA TYR A 247 8.14 2.55 -4.39
C TYR A 247 8.97 3.37 -3.41
N VAL A 248 9.81 2.69 -2.65
CA VAL A 248 10.72 3.27 -1.67
C VAL A 248 12.15 3.10 -2.13
N HIS A 249 12.88 4.21 -2.17
CA HIS A 249 14.33 4.21 -2.38
C HIS A 249 14.97 4.09 -1.01
N ILE A 250 15.70 3.00 -0.79
CA ILE A 250 16.22 2.63 0.52
C ILE A 250 17.74 2.54 0.52
N THR A 251 18.33 2.93 1.65
CA THR A 251 19.70 2.60 2.02
C THR A 251 19.66 1.53 3.10
N GLU A 252 20.30 0.40 2.85
CA GLU A 252 20.27 -0.77 3.73
C GLU A 252 21.67 -1.33 4.00
N MET A 253 21.76 -2.27 4.94
CA MET A 253 23.00 -2.97 5.27
C MET A 253 22.72 -4.46 5.44
N ASN A 254 23.73 -5.28 5.13
CA ASN A 254 23.69 -6.74 5.28
C ASN A 254 22.67 -7.43 4.39
N ASN A 255 22.43 -6.91 3.20
CA ASN A 255 21.78 -7.67 2.17
C ASN A 255 22.77 -8.69 1.58
N SER A 256 22.54 -9.98 1.86
CA SER A 256 23.41 -11.06 1.38
C SER A 256 23.51 -11.13 -0.16
N ALA A 257 22.52 -10.59 -0.89
CA ALA A 257 22.55 -10.51 -2.34
C ALA A 257 23.35 -9.30 -2.87
N ARG A 258 23.70 -8.31 -2.02
CA ARG A 258 24.26 -7.02 -2.45
C ARG A 258 25.54 -6.58 -1.69
N GLY A 259 26.17 -7.47 -0.95
CA GLY A 259 27.49 -7.21 -0.34
C GLY A 259 27.72 -7.90 1.00
N GLY A 260 26.65 -8.32 1.68
CA GLY A 260 26.74 -9.03 2.95
C GLY A 260 27.10 -8.12 4.14
N VAL A 261 27.55 -8.75 5.23
CA VAL A 261 27.69 -8.12 6.55
C VAL A 261 28.54 -6.85 6.50
N GLY A 262 28.01 -5.75 7.03
CA GLY A 262 28.74 -4.48 7.15
C GLY A 262 28.85 -3.64 5.87
N VAL A 263 28.27 -4.10 4.75
CA VAL A 263 28.24 -3.32 3.51
C VAL A 263 26.92 -2.56 3.43
N PHE A 264 27.00 -1.24 3.17
CA PHE A 264 25.84 -0.44 2.80
C PHE A 264 25.58 -0.57 1.30
N ASP A 265 24.31 -0.70 0.94
CA ASP A 265 23.85 -0.70 -0.44
C ASP A 265 22.53 0.09 -0.57
N ASN A 266 22.17 0.40 -1.82
CA ASN A 266 20.93 1.09 -2.15
C ASN A 266 20.05 0.17 -2.99
N ASP A 267 18.75 0.16 -2.70
CA ASP A 267 17.76 -0.58 -3.48
C ASP A 267 16.47 0.21 -3.65
N VAL A 268 15.61 -0.28 -4.54
CA VAL A 268 14.27 0.27 -4.76
C VAL A 268 13.23 -0.82 -4.62
N GLU A 269 12.43 -0.72 -3.56
CA GLU A 269 11.42 -1.72 -3.22
C GLU A 269 10.02 -1.20 -3.45
N LYS A 270 9.11 -2.07 -3.87
CA LYS A 270 7.70 -1.71 -3.99
C LYS A 270 7.07 -1.70 -2.60
N ASP A 271 6.34 -0.64 -2.27
CA ASP A 271 5.53 -0.59 -1.05
C ASP A 271 4.39 -1.61 -1.17
N VAL A 272 4.39 -2.60 -0.28
CA VAL A 272 3.45 -3.71 -0.27
C VAL A 272 3.02 -4.03 1.16
N PRO A 273 1.89 -4.73 1.35
CA PRO A 273 1.49 -5.20 2.67
C PRO A 273 2.62 -5.96 3.39
N GLY A 274 2.79 -5.67 4.69
CA GLY A 274 3.88 -6.20 5.51
C GLY A 274 5.10 -5.27 5.61
N MET A 275 5.03 -4.08 5.03
CA MET A 275 5.96 -2.98 5.29
C MET A 275 5.38 -1.98 6.30
N SER A 276 6.19 -1.49 7.23
CA SER A 276 5.83 -0.43 8.18
C SER A 276 6.95 0.60 8.28
N TYR A 277 6.61 1.86 8.53
CA TYR A 277 7.53 2.99 8.47
C TYR A 277 7.56 3.73 9.81
N ILE A 278 8.70 3.68 10.50
CA ILE A 278 8.97 4.41 11.74
C ILE A 278 9.45 5.79 11.33
N LEU A 279 8.66 6.81 11.62
CA LEU A 279 8.87 8.15 11.06
C LEU A 279 9.84 8.96 11.94
N LEU A 280 10.88 9.50 11.30
CA LEU A 280 11.67 10.57 11.92
C LEU A 280 10.84 11.87 11.90
N PRO A 281 10.67 12.57 13.03
CA PRO A 281 9.87 13.80 13.13
C PRO A 281 10.41 14.99 12.33
#